data_AF-Q7NBT7-F1
#
_entry.id   AF-Q7NBT7-F1
#
_cell.length_a   1.000
_cell.length_b   1.000
_cell.length_c   1.000
_cell.angle_alpha   90.00
_cell.angle_beta   90.00
_cell.angle_gamma   90.00
#
_symmetry.space_group_name_H-M   'P 1'
#
loop_
_entity.id
_entity.type
_entity.pdbx_description
1 polymer ?
#
loop_
_entity_poly.entity_id
_entity_poly.type
_entity_poly.pdbx_seq_one_letter_code
_entity_poly.pdbx_strand_id
1 'polypeptide(L)'
;MSSKLKLIKPIDYSKEIKITQFFIDPAMMEQQRQRIKAALPKEMNDETMMQYELLQLSIKDNVFSAIMNYLAEHFEFEIDQAEVKKLIEQLKASGLGAQREELLANMADKIIKKGLMFDYLSEQWKVKVSDNEVKNMLDIYYEKTNQSIHDVLNDRQKFESVRSSIFEEKMVLKTISMFLIRFNMQNPNYVEESETDKSSESKSVN
;
A
#
# COMPACT_ATOMS: atom_id res chain seq x y z
N MET A 1 -8.00 -4.66 -19.81
CA MET A 1 -7.54 -3.26 -19.83
C MET A 1 -7.04 -2.95 -21.22
N SER A 2 -7.35 -1.76 -21.73
CA SER A 2 -6.84 -1.20 -22.98
C SER A 2 -5.43 -0.64 -22.80
N SER A 3 -5.10 -0.16 -21.59
CA SER A 3 -3.74 0.25 -21.24
C SER A 3 -2.77 -0.94 -21.25
N LYS A 4 -1.50 -0.67 -21.56
CA LYS A 4 -0.45 -1.69 -21.68
C LYS A 4 0.76 -1.37 -20.81
N LEU A 5 1.46 -2.44 -20.44
CA LEU A 5 2.71 -2.40 -19.71
C LEU A 5 3.76 -3.23 -20.44
N LYS A 6 4.98 -2.72 -20.49
CA LYS A 6 6.14 -3.40 -21.05
C LYS A 6 7.30 -3.37 -20.07
N LEU A 7 7.92 -4.52 -19.82
CA LEU A 7 9.15 -4.59 -19.06
C LEU A 7 10.31 -4.06 -19.92
N ILE A 8 10.95 -2.98 -19.49
CA ILE A 8 12.08 -2.37 -20.21
C ILE A 8 13.43 -2.89 -19.72
N LYS A 9 13.51 -3.34 -18.46
CA LYS A 9 14.72 -3.95 -17.86
C LYS A 9 14.33 -4.99 -16.81
N PRO A 10 15.10 -6.07 -16.61
CA PRO A 10 14.84 -7.06 -15.57
C PRO A 10 14.73 -6.43 -14.18
N ILE A 11 13.85 -6.98 -13.34
CA ILE A 11 13.71 -6.55 -11.94
C ILE A 11 14.83 -7.19 -11.13
N ASP A 12 15.65 -6.36 -10.49
CA ASP A 12 16.65 -6.84 -9.53
C ASP A 12 16.01 -6.88 -8.12
N TYR A 13 15.70 -8.10 -7.69
CA TYR A 13 15.14 -8.41 -6.37
C TYR A 13 16.18 -8.44 -5.25
N SER A 14 17.48 -8.41 -5.59
CA SER A 14 18.56 -8.35 -4.60
C SER A 14 18.80 -6.94 -4.06
N LYS A 15 18.25 -5.92 -4.74
CA LYS A 15 18.34 -4.52 -4.32
C LYS A 15 17.66 -4.31 -2.98
N GLU A 16 18.39 -3.65 -2.06
CA GLU A 16 17.82 -3.19 -0.80
C GLU A 16 16.97 -1.93 -1.01
N ILE A 17 15.72 -1.98 -0.51
CA ILE A 17 14.84 -0.82 -0.48
C ILE A 17 15.06 -0.07 0.84
N LYS A 18 15.60 1.14 0.73
CA LYS A 18 15.91 1.99 1.89
C LYS A 18 14.72 2.86 2.24
N ILE A 19 14.23 2.73 3.47
CA ILE A 19 13.20 3.60 4.05
C ILE A 19 13.90 4.58 4.99
N THR A 20 13.88 5.86 4.63
CA THR A 20 14.51 6.94 5.42
C THR A 20 13.52 7.75 6.23
N GLN A 21 12.24 7.74 5.83
CA GLN A 21 11.17 8.48 6.49
C GLN A 21 9.85 7.74 6.34
N PHE A 22 9.00 7.83 7.36
CA PHE A 22 7.60 7.43 7.27
C PHE A 22 6.72 8.66 7.04
N PHE A 23 5.83 8.55 6.07
CA PHE A 23 4.76 9.51 5.85
C PHE A 23 3.49 8.97 6.50
N ILE A 24 3.01 9.68 7.51
CA ILE A 24 1.75 9.36 8.19
C ILE A 24 0.84 10.56 8.00
N ASP A 25 -0.21 10.39 7.19
CA ASP A 25 -1.25 11.42 7.01
C ASP A 25 -2.30 11.28 8.12
N PRO A 26 -2.43 12.26 9.03
CA PRO A 26 -3.42 12.21 10.12
C PRO A 26 -4.86 12.03 9.63
N ALA A 27 -5.22 12.60 8.48
CA ALA A 27 -6.57 12.49 7.93
C ALA A 27 -6.85 11.06 7.45
N MET A 28 -5.87 10.44 6.79
CA MET A 28 -5.93 9.02 6.41
C MET A 28 -6.04 8.13 7.66
N MET A 29 -5.30 8.45 8.72
CA MET A 29 -5.33 7.67 9.95
C MET A 29 -6.69 7.70 10.63
N GLU A 30 -7.31 8.87 10.70
CA GLU A 30 -8.65 9.01 11.29
C GLU A 30 -9.71 8.29 10.44
N GLN A 31 -9.62 8.34 9.11
CA GLN A 31 -10.51 7.56 8.25
C GLN A 31 -10.36 6.05 8.46
N GLN A 32 -9.13 5.54 8.57
CA GLN A 32 -8.87 4.12 8.87
C GLN A 32 -9.40 3.74 10.26
N ARG A 33 -9.18 4.61 11.25
CA ARG A 33 -9.69 4.44 12.60
C ARG A 33 -11.22 4.28 12.63
N GLN A 34 -11.93 5.15 11.91
CA GLN A 34 -13.39 5.10 11.80
C GLN A 34 -13.87 3.82 11.10
N ARG A 35 -13.17 3.37 10.05
CA ARG A 35 -13.47 2.11 9.36
C ARG A 35 -13.30 0.88 10.27
N ILE A 36 -12.20 0.82 11.02
CA ILE A 36 -11.94 -0.27 11.96
C ILE A 36 -13.01 -0.29 13.07
N LYS A 37 -13.35 0.88 13.63
CA LYS A 37 -14.43 1.01 14.62
C LYS A 37 -15.80 0.58 14.09
N ALA A 38 -16.08 0.79 12.81
CA ALA A 38 -17.34 0.37 12.20
C ALA A 38 -17.40 -1.14 11.93
N ALA A 39 -16.26 -1.78 11.69
CA ALA A 39 -16.17 -3.20 11.38
C ALA A 39 -16.07 -4.10 12.63
N LEU A 40 -15.50 -3.61 13.73
CA LEU A 40 -15.35 -4.37 14.97
C LEU A 40 -16.55 -4.18 15.92
N PRO A 41 -16.95 -5.23 16.67
CA PRO A 41 -17.94 -5.10 17.74
C PRO A 41 -17.52 -4.03 18.75
N LYS A 42 -18.47 -3.23 19.26
CA LYS A 42 -18.23 -2.11 20.19
C LYS A 42 -17.47 -2.49 21.47
N GLU A 43 -17.47 -3.78 21.81
CA GLU A 43 -16.85 -4.38 22.99
C GLU A 43 -15.33 -4.60 22.83
N MET A 44 -14.79 -4.54 21.61
CA MET A 44 -13.36 -4.68 21.28
C MET A 44 -12.62 -3.34 21.12
N ASN A 45 -13.11 -2.26 21.73
CA ASN A 45 -12.51 -0.92 21.66
C ASN A 45 -11.29 -0.77 22.60
N ASP A 46 -10.28 -1.62 22.44
CA ASP A 46 -8.95 -1.37 23.02
C ASP A 46 -8.21 -0.36 22.14
N GLU A 47 -8.04 0.85 22.68
CA GLU A 47 -7.34 1.94 22.01
C GLU A 47 -5.87 1.58 21.67
N THR A 48 -5.24 0.71 22.47
CA THR A 48 -3.86 0.27 22.27
C THR A 48 -3.76 -0.64 21.05
N MET A 49 -4.68 -1.61 20.92
CA MET A 49 -4.79 -2.46 19.73
C MET A 49 -5.08 -1.63 18.48
N MET A 50 -5.95 -0.62 18.60
CA MET A 50 -6.25 0.28 17.50
C MET A 50 -5.00 1.04 17.04
N GLN A 51 -4.24 1.62 17.96
CA GLN A 51 -2.98 2.31 17.63
C GLN A 51 -1.97 1.37 16.97
N TYR A 52 -1.88 0.13 17.44
CA TYR A 52 -0.99 -0.87 16.85
C TYR A 52 -1.39 -1.21 15.41
N GLU A 53 -2.66 -1.51 15.15
CA GLU A 53 -3.18 -1.79 13.81
C GLU A 53 -2.95 -0.62 12.84
N LEU A 54 -3.24 0.60 13.30
CA LEU A 54 -3.02 1.84 12.54
C LEU A 54 -1.53 2.05 12.20
N LEU A 55 -0.62 1.76 13.14
CA LEU A 55 0.82 1.83 12.90
C LEU A 55 1.26 0.76 11.89
N GLN A 56 0.80 -0.47 12.03
CA GLN A 56 1.11 -1.55 11.09
C GLN A 56 0.66 -1.22 9.67
N LEU A 57 -0.56 -0.71 9.50
CA LEU A 57 -1.08 -0.26 8.22
C LEU A 57 -0.21 0.85 7.61
N SER A 58 0.19 1.83 8.43
CA SER A 58 1.05 2.93 7.99
C SER A 58 2.42 2.44 7.51
N ILE A 59 3.05 1.55 8.27
CA ILE A 59 4.34 0.96 7.91
C ILE A 59 4.20 0.16 6.61
N LYS A 60 3.17 -0.70 6.51
CA LYS A 60 2.89 -1.52 5.33
C LYS A 60 2.75 -0.64 4.08
N ASP A 61 1.99 0.44 4.17
CA ASP A 61 1.75 1.35 3.04
C ASP A 61 3.00 2.10 2.60
N ASN A 62 3.82 2.57 3.54
CA ASN A 62 5.10 3.23 3.23
C ASN A 62 6.09 2.27 2.56
N VAL A 63 6.25 1.06 3.11
CA VAL A 63 7.14 0.04 2.55
C VAL A 63 6.67 -0.37 1.16
N PHE A 64 5.38 -0.65 1.01
CA PHE A 64 4.79 -1.01 -0.28
C PHE A 64 4.97 0.11 -1.31
N SER A 65 4.71 1.36 -0.94
CA SER A 65 4.88 2.52 -1.82
C SER A 65 6.31 2.67 -2.31
N ALA A 66 7.30 2.50 -1.41
CA ALA A 66 8.72 2.56 -1.79
C ALA A 66 9.10 1.46 -2.80
N ILE A 67 8.62 0.24 -2.59
CA ILE A 67 8.86 -0.89 -3.51
C ILE A 67 8.17 -0.64 -4.86
N MET A 68 6.92 -0.19 -4.85
CA MET A 68 6.16 0.07 -6.08
C MET A 68 6.79 1.19 -6.91
N ASN A 69 7.32 2.23 -6.26
CA ASN A 69 8.08 3.28 -6.95
C ASN A 69 9.32 2.71 -7.63
N TYR A 70 10.07 1.85 -6.93
CA TYR A 70 11.21 1.17 -7.54
C TYR A 70 10.78 0.26 -8.71
N LEU A 71 9.75 -0.57 -8.53
CA LEU A 71 9.23 -1.45 -9.57
C LEU A 71 8.81 -0.67 -10.82
N ALA A 72 8.15 0.48 -10.64
CA ALA A 72 7.70 1.32 -11.75
C ALA A 72 8.85 1.79 -12.65
N GLU A 73 10.08 1.93 -12.13
CA GLU A 73 11.27 2.28 -12.94
C GLU A 73 11.67 1.19 -13.95
N HIS A 74 11.15 -0.03 -13.80
CA HIS A 74 11.45 -1.17 -14.68
C HIS A 74 10.41 -1.36 -15.79
N PHE A 75 9.37 -0.52 -15.80
CA PHE A 75 8.25 -0.63 -16.74
C PHE A 75 8.07 0.64 -17.56
N GLU A 76 7.64 0.46 -18.79
CA GLU A 76 7.08 1.49 -19.64
C GLU A 76 5.56 1.29 -19.71
N PHE A 77 4.80 2.38 -19.53
CA PHE A 77 3.35 2.37 -19.44
C PHE A 77 2.73 3.13 -20.61
N GLU A 78 1.87 2.46 -21.37
CA GLU A 78 1.01 3.08 -22.37
C GLU A 78 -0.41 3.16 -21.79
N ILE A 79 -0.77 4.32 -21.25
CA ILE A 79 -2.04 4.52 -20.55
C ILE A 79 -3.12 5.06 -21.49
N ASP A 80 -4.22 4.34 -21.61
CA ASP A 80 -5.40 4.78 -22.37
C ASP A 80 -6.15 5.87 -21.60
N GLN A 81 -6.25 7.05 -22.21
CA GLN A 81 -6.94 8.21 -21.63
C GLN A 81 -8.45 7.97 -21.44
N ALA A 82 -9.07 7.07 -22.20
CA ALA A 82 -10.47 6.69 -21.98
C ALA A 82 -10.64 5.92 -20.66
N GLU A 83 -9.70 5.06 -20.30
CA GLU A 83 -9.70 4.37 -19.01
C GLU A 83 -9.50 5.34 -17.85
N VAL A 84 -8.58 6.29 -18.00
CA VAL A 84 -8.35 7.36 -17.01
C VAL A 84 -9.63 8.13 -16.74
N LYS A 85 -10.33 8.58 -17.78
CA LYS A 85 -11.60 9.32 -17.65
C LYS A 85 -12.67 8.51 -16.94
N LYS A 86 -12.86 7.24 -17.36
CA LYS A 86 -13.83 6.33 -16.73
C LYS A 86 -13.53 6.14 -15.25
N LEU A 87 -12.26 6.01 -14.88
CA LEU A 87 -11.87 5.83 -13.50
C LEU A 87 -12.06 7.12 -12.68
N ILE A 88 -11.79 8.29 -13.26
CA ILE A 88 -12.09 9.58 -12.63
C ILE A 88 -13.59 9.70 -12.32
N GLU A 89 -14.47 9.33 -13.25
CA GLU A 89 -15.92 9.32 -13.01
C GLU A 89 -16.32 8.38 -11.87
N GLN A 90 -15.70 7.19 -11.80
CA GLN A 90 -15.92 6.24 -10.70
C GLN A 90 -15.44 6.81 -9.35
N LEU A 91 -14.29 7.48 -9.31
CA LEU A 91 -13.78 8.15 -8.10
C LEU A 91 -14.70 9.30 -7.66
N LYS A 92 -15.23 10.09 -8.61
CA LYS A 92 -16.21 11.13 -8.31
C LYS A 92 -17.48 10.52 -7.70
N ALA A 93 -17.97 9.41 -8.27
CA ALA A 93 -19.14 8.69 -7.78
C ALA A 93 -18.94 8.03 -6.41
N SER A 94 -17.71 7.66 -6.04
CA SER A 94 -17.39 7.06 -4.73
C SER A 94 -17.23 8.08 -3.59
N GLY A 95 -17.55 9.35 -3.84
CA GLY A 95 -17.53 10.41 -2.84
C GLY A 95 -16.29 11.34 -2.89
N LEU A 96 -15.41 11.17 -3.88
CA LEU A 96 -14.26 12.06 -4.09
C LEU A 96 -14.56 13.23 -5.05
N GLY A 97 -15.83 13.47 -5.37
CA GLY A 97 -16.25 14.52 -6.31
C GLY A 97 -15.84 15.95 -5.93
N ALA A 98 -15.55 16.21 -4.65
CA ALA A 98 -15.08 17.51 -4.16
C ALA A 98 -13.57 17.74 -4.34
N GLN A 99 -12.81 16.73 -4.75
CA GLN A 99 -11.37 16.84 -4.97
C GLN A 99 -11.05 17.53 -6.30
N ARG A 100 -9.85 18.12 -6.39
CA ARG A 100 -9.37 18.76 -7.62
C ARG A 100 -9.23 17.71 -8.73
N GLU A 101 -9.62 18.07 -9.95
CA GLU A 101 -9.59 17.14 -11.10
C GLU A 101 -8.19 16.61 -11.40
N GLU A 102 -7.16 17.44 -11.28
CA GLU A 102 -5.76 17.02 -11.41
C GLU A 102 -5.37 15.93 -10.40
N LEU A 103 -5.87 16.03 -9.17
CA LEU A 103 -5.60 15.05 -8.12
C LEU A 103 -6.30 13.72 -8.44
N LEU A 104 -7.55 13.79 -8.90
CA LEU A 104 -8.30 12.61 -9.36
C LEU A 104 -7.62 11.94 -10.57
N ALA A 105 -7.09 12.73 -11.50
CA ALA A 105 -6.33 12.21 -12.64
C ALA A 105 -5.05 11.50 -12.20
N ASN A 106 -4.29 12.10 -11.27
CA ASN A 106 -3.11 11.48 -10.69
C ASN A 106 -3.43 10.18 -9.93
N MET A 107 -4.55 10.14 -9.19
CA MET A 107 -5.01 8.92 -8.55
C MET A 107 -5.38 7.85 -9.57
N ALA A 108 -6.10 8.23 -10.62
CA ALA A 108 -6.51 7.30 -11.67
C ALA A 108 -5.32 6.68 -12.39
N ASP A 109 -4.33 7.50 -12.76
CA ASP A 109 -3.07 7.03 -13.36
C ASP A 109 -2.36 6.02 -12.44
N LYS A 110 -2.22 6.33 -11.14
CA LYS A 110 -1.61 5.41 -10.16
C LYS A 110 -2.38 4.10 -10.02
N ILE A 111 -3.72 4.14 -10.00
CA ILE A 111 -4.55 2.93 -9.90
C ILE A 111 -4.36 2.03 -11.13
N ILE A 112 -4.37 2.61 -12.33
CA ILE A 112 -4.17 1.87 -13.58
C ILE A 112 -2.76 1.24 -13.61
N LYS A 113 -1.72 2.03 -13.30
CA LYS A 113 -0.34 1.52 -13.24
C LYS A 113 -0.19 0.39 -12.22
N LYS A 114 -0.79 0.52 -11.03
CA LYS A 114 -0.82 -0.55 -10.02
C LYS A 114 -1.47 -1.81 -10.57
N GLY A 115 -2.64 -1.68 -11.21
CA GLY A 115 -3.35 -2.81 -11.82
C GLY A 115 -2.50 -3.55 -12.84
N LEU A 116 -1.91 -2.81 -13.79
CA LEU A 116 -1.05 -3.40 -14.82
C LEU A 116 0.19 -4.11 -14.23
N MET A 117 0.83 -3.51 -13.23
CA MET A 117 1.96 -4.14 -12.55
C MET A 117 1.53 -5.40 -11.81
N PHE A 118 0.38 -5.38 -11.13
CA PHE A 118 -0.13 -6.53 -10.41
C PHE A 118 -0.48 -7.68 -11.35
N ASP A 119 -1.11 -7.40 -12.49
CA ASP A 119 -1.39 -8.40 -13.51
C ASP A 119 -0.08 -9.07 -13.97
N TYR A 120 0.93 -8.28 -14.36
CA TYR A 120 2.24 -8.79 -14.77
C TYR A 120 2.95 -9.61 -13.69
N LEU A 121 3.05 -9.07 -12.48
CA LEU A 121 3.79 -9.70 -11.38
C LEU A 121 3.07 -10.92 -10.83
N SER A 122 1.73 -10.94 -10.86
CA SER A 122 0.95 -12.10 -10.41
C SER A 122 1.19 -13.33 -11.29
N GLU A 123 1.35 -13.14 -12.59
CA GLU A 123 1.73 -14.22 -13.51
C GLU A 123 3.13 -14.73 -13.20
N GLN A 124 4.11 -13.82 -13.02
CA GLN A 124 5.49 -14.21 -12.69
C GLN A 124 5.60 -14.95 -11.36
N TRP A 125 4.91 -14.45 -10.33
CA TRP A 125 4.94 -15.02 -8.99
C TRP A 125 3.93 -16.15 -8.79
N LYS A 126 3.12 -16.46 -9.81
CA LYS A 126 2.06 -17.47 -9.80
C LYS A 126 1.06 -17.26 -8.65
N VAL A 127 0.74 -16.00 -8.37
CA VAL A 127 -0.23 -15.63 -7.32
C VAL A 127 -1.64 -15.73 -7.89
N LYS A 128 -2.48 -16.53 -7.25
CA LYS A 128 -3.91 -16.67 -7.57
C LYS A 128 -4.73 -16.75 -6.29
N VAL A 129 -6.02 -16.47 -6.43
CA VAL A 129 -7.01 -16.66 -5.36
C VAL A 129 -8.04 -17.66 -5.85
N SER A 130 -8.12 -18.78 -5.15
CA SER A 130 -9.10 -19.84 -5.43
C SER A 130 -10.44 -19.56 -4.74
N ASP A 131 -11.50 -20.18 -5.24
CA ASP A 131 -12.85 -20.09 -4.66
C ASP A 131 -12.87 -20.53 -3.19
N ASN A 132 -12.10 -21.56 -2.86
CA ASN A 132 -11.99 -22.05 -1.48
C ASN A 132 -11.37 -21.01 -0.56
N GLU A 133 -10.37 -20.27 -1.02
CA GLU A 133 -9.79 -19.19 -0.22
C GLU A 133 -10.77 -18.05 0.01
N VAL A 134 -11.59 -17.70 -1.00
CA VAL A 134 -12.65 -16.69 -0.84
C VAL A 134 -13.68 -17.17 0.18
N LYS A 135 -14.14 -18.41 0.09
CA LYS A 135 -15.11 -19.00 1.03
C LYS A 135 -14.57 -19.02 2.45
N ASN A 136 -13.35 -19.52 2.65
CA ASN A 136 -12.70 -19.56 3.96
C ASN A 136 -12.58 -18.15 4.57
N MET A 137 -12.27 -17.14 3.76
CA MET A 137 -12.18 -15.76 4.26
C MET A 137 -13.55 -15.20 4.65
N LEU A 138 -14.60 -15.52 3.90
CA LEU A 138 -15.98 -15.15 4.25
C LEU A 138 -16.44 -15.85 5.54
N ASP A 139 -16.10 -17.11 5.72
CA ASP A 139 -16.41 -17.86 6.95
C ASP A 139 -15.73 -17.22 8.17
N ILE A 140 -14.42 -16.90 8.07
CA ILE A 140 -13.69 -16.16 9.12
C ILE A 140 -14.33 -14.80 9.41
N TYR A 141 -14.78 -14.09 8.38
CA TYR A 141 -15.45 -12.81 8.54
C TYR A 141 -16.79 -12.96 9.28
N TYR A 142 -17.59 -13.98 8.93
CA TYR A 142 -18.84 -14.30 9.61
C TYR A 142 -18.59 -14.65 11.09
N GLU A 143 -17.62 -15.52 11.38
CA GLU A 143 -17.26 -15.91 12.75
C GLU A 143 -16.87 -14.69 13.62
N LYS A 144 -16.16 -13.71 13.04
CA LYS A 144 -15.68 -12.54 13.78
C LYS A 144 -16.71 -11.43 13.94
N THR A 145 -17.60 -11.24 12.97
CA THR A 145 -18.50 -10.08 12.92
C THR A 145 -19.96 -10.42 13.11
N ASN A 146 -20.33 -11.70 13.00
CA ASN A 146 -21.70 -12.21 12.98
C ASN A 146 -22.58 -11.58 11.86
N GLN A 147 -21.96 -11.02 10.82
CA GLN A 147 -22.66 -10.43 9.68
C GLN A 147 -22.89 -11.46 8.58
N SER A 148 -24.13 -11.58 8.09
CA SER A 148 -24.51 -12.55 7.06
C SER A 148 -23.66 -12.43 5.79
N ILE A 149 -23.08 -13.56 5.37
CA ILE A 149 -22.33 -13.70 4.12
C ILE A 149 -23.16 -14.29 2.98
N HIS A 150 -24.43 -14.63 3.22
CA HIS A 150 -25.29 -15.35 2.27
C HIS A 150 -25.45 -14.60 0.95
N ASP A 151 -25.66 -13.28 1.01
CA ASP A 151 -25.79 -12.43 -0.16
C ASP A 151 -24.51 -12.41 -1.00
N VAL A 152 -23.34 -12.52 -0.36
CA VAL A 152 -22.04 -12.51 -1.06
C VAL A 152 -21.77 -13.86 -1.72
N LEU A 153 -22.18 -14.96 -1.07
CA LEU A 153 -22.01 -16.32 -1.62
C LEU A 153 -22.89 -16.59 -2.84
N ASN A 154 -24.09 -15.98 -2.88
CA ASN A 154 -25.05 -16.18 -3.97
C ASN A 154 -24.95 -15.15 -5.10
N ASP A 155 -24.32 -14.00 -4.85
CA ASP A 155 -24.08 -12.97 -5.84
C ASP A 155 -22.66 -13.07 -6.39
N ARG A 156 -22.55 -13.50 -7.65
CA ARG A 156 -21.25 -13.64 -8.32
C ARG A 156 -20.45 -12.35 -8.33
N GLN A 157 -21.08 -11.19 -8.53
CA GLN A 157 -20.37 -9.92 -8.60
C GLN A 157 -19.77 -9.56 -7.23
N LYS A 158 -20.51 -9.78 -6.15
CA LYS A 158 -20.00 -9.57 -4.78
C LYS A 158 -18.89 -10.56 -4.44
N PHE A 159 -19.03 -11.83 -4.83
CA PHE A 159 -18.00 -12.85 -4.64
C PHE A 159 -16.70 -12.50 -5.35
N GLU A 160 -16.76 -12.07 -6.62
CA GLU A 160 -15.58 -11.62 -7.38
C GLU A 160 -14.97 -10.34 -6.80
N SER A 161 -15.78 -9.45 -6.23
CA SER A 161 -15.26 -8.28 -5.51
C SER A 161 -14.43 -8.69 -4.29
N VAL A 162 -14.89 -9.69 -3.53
CA VAL A 162 -14.12 -10.22 -2.39
C VAL A 162 -12.84 -10.90 -2.86
N ARG A 163 -12.90 -11.69 -3.94
CA ARG A 163 -11.72 -12.30 -4.56
C ARG A 163 -10.69 -11.23 -4.95
N SER A 164 -11.14 -10.14 -5.55
CA SER A 164 -10.29 -9.03 -5.98
C SER A 164 -9.59 -8.37 -4.78
N SER A 165 -10.31 -8.14 -3.67
CA SER A 165 -9.72 -7.59 -2.45
C SER A 165 -8.68 -8.53 -1.82
N ILE A 166 -8.96 -9.84 -1.78
CA ILE A 166 -8.00 -10.85 -1.28
C ILE A 166 -6.77 -10.91 -2.18
N PHE A 167 -6.96 -10.85 -3.50
CA PHE A 167 -5.87 -10.84 -4.47
C PHE A 167 -4.99 -9.62 -4.29
N GLU A 168 -5.59 -8.43 -4.12
CA GLU A 168 -4.87 -7.19 -3.89
C GLU A 168 -3.99 -7.26 -2.63
N GLU A 169 -4.54 -7.69 -1.49
CA GLU A 169 -3.78 -7.84 -0.25
C GLU A 169 -2.65 -8.87 -0.38
N LYS A 170 -2.92 -10.01 -1.05
CA LYS A 170 -1.87 -11.00 -1.35
C LYS A 170 -0.74 -10.42 -2.20
N MET A 171 -1.08 -9.62 -3.21
CA MET A 171 -0.10 -8.97 -4.06
C MET A 171 0.72 -7.94 -3.30
N VAL A 172 0.11 -7.16 -2.40
CA VAL A 172 0.83 -6.24 -1.50
C VAL A 172 1.83 -6.99 -0.63
N LEU A 173 1.39 -8.03 0.08
CA LEU A 173 2.27 -8.81 0.95
C LEU A 173 3.36 -9.54 0.16
N LYS A 174 3.02 -10.10 -1.01
CA LYS A 174 3.99 -10.75 -1.88
C LYS A 174 5.04 -9.74 -2.34
N THR A 175 4.61 -8.56 -2.79
CA THR A 175 5.51 -7.47 -3.21
C THR A 175 6.49 -7.10 -2.11
N ILE A 176 6.01 -6.92 -0.87
CA ILE A 176 6.86 -6.64 0.29
C ILE A 176 7.86 -7.78 0.53
N SER A 177 7.42 -9.03 0.46
CA SER A 177 8.28 -10.20 0.73
C SER A 177 9.39 -10.43 -0.31
N MET A 178 9.29 -9.81 -1.49
CA MET A 178 10.26 -10.00 -2.58
C MET A 178 11.53 -9.14 -2.43
N PHE A 179 11.57 -8.21 -1.48
CA PHE A 179 12.67 -7.26 -1.33
C PHE A 179 13.21 -7.21 0.10
N LEU A 180 14.52 -6.98 0.22
CA LEU A 180 15.14 -6.69 1.50
C LEU A 180 14.90 -5.20 1.85
N ILE A 181 14.29 -4.95 3.00
CA ILE A 181 13.96 -3.60 3.48
C ILE A 181 14.98 -3.17 4.52
N ARG A 182 15.62 -2.02 4.32
CA ARG A 182 16.53 -1.40 5.29
C ARG A 182 15.95 -0.09 5.78
N PHE A 183 15.69 0.00 7.08
CA PHE A 183 15.31 1.26 7.73
C PHE A 183 16.56 2.04 8.09
N ASN A 184 16.73 3.22 7.50
CA ASN A 184 17.80 4.16 7.85
C ASN A 184 17.17 5.47 8.30
N MET A 185 16.62 5.45 9.51
CA MET A 185 15.94 6.59 10.09
C MET A 185 16.98 7.43 10.82
N GLN A 186 17.47 8.49 10.16
CA GLN A 186 18.19 9.53 10.87
C GLN A 186 17.17 10.40 11.59
N ASN A 187 17.38 10.64 12.88
CA ASN A 187 16.58 11.62 13.59
C ASN A 187 16.84 12.99 12.96
N PRO A 188 15.84 13.68 12.38
CA PRO A 188 16.05 14.98 11.72
C PRO A 188 16.55 16.07 12.67
N ASN A 189 16.49 15.82 13.99
CA ASN A 189 16.99 16.72 15.02
C ASN A 189 18.35 16.26 15.60
N TYR A 190 18.94 15.18 15.10
CA TYR A 190 20.26 14.72 15.54
C TYR A 190 21.34 15.37 14.66
N VAL A 191 22.01 16.38 15.24
CA VAL A 191 23.27 16.89 14.72
C VAL A 191 24.36 15.96 15.24
N GLU A 192 25.05 15.23 14.37
CA GLU A 192 26.31 14.60 14.74
C GLU A 192 27.29 15.72 15.14
N GLU A 193 27.62 15.81 16.42
CA GLU A 193 28.81 16.57 16.85
C GLU A 193 30.01 15.90 16.19
N SER A 194 30.49 16.49 15.09
CA SER A 194 31.74 16.08 14.47
C SER A 194 32.86 16.24 15.50
N GLU A 195 33.53 15.14 15.84
CA GLU A 195 34.81 15.14 16.56
C GLU A 195 35.87 15.91 15.75
N THR A 196 35.84 17.22 15.83
CA THR A 196 36.85 18.14 15.32
C THR A 196 37.03 19.23 16.36
N ASP A 197 37.70 18.90 17.46
CA ASP A 197 38.63 19.80 18.16
C ASP A 197 39.26 19.12 19.39
N LYS A 198 40.15 18.15 19.13
CA LYS A 198 41.25 17.82 20.05
C LYS A 198 42.56 17.65 19.28
N SER A 199 42.93 18.67 18.50
CA SER A 199 44.28 18.77 17.93
C SER A 199 44.72 20.22 17.71
N SER A 200 44.68 21.03 18.78
CA SER A 200 45.25 22.37 18.74
C SER A 200 45.70 22.87 20.12
N GLU A 201 46.33 22.02 20.95
CA GLU A 201 47.28 22.53 21.96
C GLU A 201 48.58 22.90 21.24
N SER A 202 48.58 24.11 20.68
CA SER A 202 49.79 24.82 20.31
C SER A 202 50.31 25.58 21.53
N LYS A 203 51.50 25.15 21.97
CA LYS A 203 52.56 25.90 22.68
C LYS A 203 52.26 27.39 22.91
N SER A 204 52.44 27.86 24.15
CA SER A 204 53.44 28.90 24.50
C SER A 204 53.48 29.27 26.00
N VAL A 205 54.68 29.06 26.57
CA VAL A 205 55.43 29.95 27.50
C VAL A 205 55.00 30.02 28.98
N ASN A 206 55.81 29.38 29.84
CA ASN A 206 56.84 30.07 30.65
C ASN A 206 58.03 29.12 30.90
#